data_AF-A0A927H3Z8-F1
#
_entry.id   AF-A0A927H3Z8-F1
#
_cell.length_a   1.000
_cell.length_b   1.000
_cell.length_c   1.000
_cell.angle_alpha   90.00
_cell.angle_beta   90.00
_cell.angle_gamma   90.00
#
_symmetry.space_group_name_H-M   'P 1'
#
loop_
_entity.id
_entity.type
_entity.pdbx_description
1 polymer ?
#
loop_
_entity_poly.entity_id
_entity_poly.type
_entity_poly.pdbx_seq_one_letter_code
_entity_poly.pdbx_strand_id
1 'polypeptide(L)'
;MKQLHENESREEEGGSANEKSVSQSLISRRKMMAGFGLAGMAVASAGLLGSNMIRADTPLQESVYGSHKNDACTDSIAELRKMDGSSCKTVLVRGYYAANDGGGGLFYWDNGSTAPENGGTVIIPIGKRERGRWMRSY
;
A
#
# COMPACT_ATOMS: atom_id res chain seq x y z
N MET A 1 -66.49 -50.90 -16.09
CA MET A 1 -66.14 -51.38 -17.45
C MET A 1 -65.79 -50.18 -18.31
N LYS A 2 -64.70 -50.30 -19.06
CA LYS A 2 -64.32 -49.57 -20.27
C LYS A 2 -63.78 -48.14 -20.14
N GLN A 3 -62.63 -48.02 -20.80
CA GLN A 3 -61.72 -46.90 -21.00
C GLN A 3 -62.26 -45.86 -22.00
N LEU A 4 -61.44 -44.80 -22.15
CA LEU A 4 -61.24 -43.91 -23.32
C LEU A 4 -61.95 -42.54 -23.23
N HIS A 5 -61.18 -41.50 -22.89
CA HIS A 5 -60.77 -40.51 -23.87
C HIS A 5 -59.53 -39.74 -23.37
N GLU A 6 -58.44 -39.98 -24.08
CA GLU A 6 -57.15 -39.30 -24.02
C GLU A 6 -57.30 -37.97 -24.78
N ASN A 7 -57.12 -36.84 -24.10
CA ASN A 7 -57.08 -35.52 -24.69
C ASN A 7 -55.79 -34.82 -24.26
N GLU A 8 -54.91 -34.70 -25.24
CA GLU A 8 -53.71 -33.87 -25.30
C GLU A 8 -54.02 -32.41 -24.95
N SER A 9 -53.34 -31.87 -23.94
CA SER A 9 -53.17 -30.43 -23.78
C SER A 9 -51.77 -30.14 -23.22
N ARG A 10 -51.05 -29.34 -23.99
CA ARG A 10 -49.75 -28.75 -23.73
C ARG A 10 -49.80 -27.91 -22.47
N GLU A 11 -48.86 -28.09 -21.54
CA GLU A 11 -48.31 -27.02 -20.72
C GLU A 11 -46.81 -27.30 -20.48
N GLU A 12 -45.98 -26.66 -21.30
CA GLU A 12 -44.64 -26.27 -20.88
C GLU A 12 -44.80 -25.16 -19.84
N GLU A 13 -44.14 -25.30 -18.70
CA GLU A 13 -43.28 -24.29 -18.07
C GLU A 13 -43.13 -24.58 -16.57
N GLY A 14 -41.87 -24.66 -16.14
CA GLY A 14 -41.50 -24.95 -14.76
C GLY A 14 -40.05 -24.59 -14.47
N GLY A 15 -39.71 -23.32 -14.68
CA GLY A 15 -38.68 -22.60 -13.92
C GLY A 15 -37.23 -23.05 -14.09
N SER A 16 -36.54 -22.47 -15.08
CA SER A 16 -35.08 -22.34 -15.02
C SER A 16 -34.73 -20.90 -14.62
N ALA A 17 -34.13 -20.79 -13.45
CA ALA A 17 -33.77 -19.56 -12.78
C ALA A 17 -32.78 -18.71 -13.60
N ASN A 18 -33.12 -17.44 -13.71
CA ASN A 18 -32.23 -16.33 -14.03
C ASN A 18 -31.14 -16.19 -12.95
N GLU A 19 -29.87 -16.36 -13.30
CA GLU A 19 -28.80 -15.66 -12.58
C GLU A 19 -27.60 -15.33 -13.48
N LYS A 20 -27.24 -14.05 -13.39
CA LYS A 20 -26.30 -13.33 -14.24
C LYS A 20 -24.86 -13.64 -13.84
N SER A 21 -24.01 -13.76 -14.85
CA SER A 21 -22.59 -13.38 -14.88
C SER A 21 -21.81 -13.36 -13.54
N VAL A 22 -21.01 -14.40 -13.30
CA VAL A 22 -19.86 -14.31 -12.39
C VAL A 22 -18.59 -14.60 -13.20
N SER A 23 -17.89 -13.52 -13.56
CA SER A 23 -16.51 -13.58 -14.03
C SER A 23 -15.56 -13.61 -12.84
N GLN A 24 -14.38 -14.17 -13.09
CA GLN A 24 -13.14 -14.06 -12.30
C GLN A 24 -12.97 -15.06 -11.15
N SER A 25 -12.18 -16.10 -11.41
CA SER A 25 -10.92 -16.33 -10.70
C SER A 25 -10.45 -17.77 -10.91
N LEU A 26 -9.49 -17.98 -11.81
CA LEU A 26 -8.42 -18.96 -11.58
C LEU A 26 -7.11 -18.43 -12.15
N ILE A 27 -6.16 -18.26 -11.24
CA ILE A 27 -4.82 -17.73 -11.40
C ILE A 27 -4.03 -18.51 -12.46
N SER A 28 -3.34 -17.80 -13.36
CA SER A 28 -2.12 -18.35 -13.97
C SER A 28 -1.15 -17.25 -14.41
N ARG A 29 -0.68 -16.45 -13.46
CA ARG A 29 0.45 -15.52 -13.68
C ARG A 29 1.81 -16.22 -13.62
N ARG A 30 1.84 -17.51 -13.23
CA ARG A 30 3.07 -18.31 -13.12
C ARG A 30 3.38 -19.17 -14.35
N LYS A 31 2.45 -19.28 -15.31
CA LYS A 31 2.63 -20.09 -16.52
C LYS A 31 2.90 -19.29 -17.79
N MET A 32 3.01 -17.97 -17.72
CA MET A 32 3.49 -17.18 -18.85
C MET A 32 4.82 -16.52 -18.48
N MET A 33 5.90 -17.12 -18.96
CA MET A 33 7.19 -16.53 -19.38
C MET A 33 8.30 -17.59 -19.24
N ALA A 34 8.32 -18.55 -20.16
CA ALA A 34 9.51 -19.34 -20.48
C ALA A 34 9.68 -19.28 -22.01
N GLY A 35 10.43 -18.28 -22.46
CA GLY A 35 10.61 -18.00 -23.88
C GLY A 35 11.61 -16.87 -24.12
N PHE A 36 12.88 -17.09 -23.75
CA PHE A 36 13.99 -16.30 -24.28
C PHE A 36 14.86 -17.23 -25.13
N GLY A 37 14.63 -17.18 -26.45
CA GLY A 37 15.47 -17.80 -27.45
C GLY A 37 15.64 -16.83 -28.64
N LEU A 38 16.89 -16.71 -29.09
CA LEU A 38 17.38 -16.13 -30.36
C LEU A 38 17.26 -14.59 -30.49
N ALA A 39 18.36 -13.86 -30.40
CA ALA A 39 19.31 -13.54 -31.47
C ALA A 39 18.86 -12.35 -32.36
N GLY A 40 19.65 -11.28 -32.32
CA GLY A 40 19.87 -10.32 -33.42
C GLY A 40 18.68 -9.47 -33.91
N MET A 41 18.59 -8.22 -33.45
CA MET A 41 18.08 -7.15 -34.31
C MET A 41 18.76 -5.82 -33.94
N ALA A 42 19.67 -5.37 -34.81
CA ALA A 42 20.10 -3.98 -34.83
C ALA A 42 19.02 -3.17 -35.56
N VAL A 43 18.39 -2.24 -34.86
CA VAL A 43 17.51 -1.24 -35.48
C VAL A 43 18.01 0.13 -35.03
N ALA A 44 18.71 0.80 -35.93
CA ALA A 44 18.90 2.23 -35.87
C ALA A 44 17.62 2.88 -36.39
N SER A 45 16.79 3.41 -35.49
CA SER A 45 15.80 4.42 -35.83
C SER A 45 15.80 5.48 -34.74
N ALA A 46 16.41 6.61 -35.09
CA ALA A 46 16.30 7.85 -34.36
C ALA A 46 14.82 8.28 -34.35
N GLY A 47 14.14 7.99 -33.25
CA GLY A 47 12.85 8.54 -32.89
C GLY A 47 12.94 9.02 -31.45
N LEU A 48 13.16 10.31 -31.27
CA LEU A 48 13.14 10.98 -29.96
C LEU A 48 11.72 10.92 -29.38
N LEU A 49 11.36 9.77 -28.81
CA LEU A 49 10.27 9.70 -27.84
C LEU A 49 10.86 10.04 -26.48
N GLY A 50 10.20 11.02 -25.83
CA GLY A 50 10.65 11.70 -24.63
C GLY A 50 11.32 10.79 -23.62
N SER A 51 12.48 11.24 -23.15
CA SER A 51 13.29 10.63 -22.11
C SER A 51 12.54 10.51 -20.78
N ASN A 52 11.60 9.58 -20.69
CA ASN A 52 11.34 8.87 -19.43
C ASN A 52 12.28 7.67 -19.41
N MET A 53 13.57 7.96 -19.28
CA MET A 53 14.53 6.94 -18.88
C MET A 53 14.02 6.43 -17.53
N ILE A 54 13.57 5.17 -17.48
CA ILE A 54 13.35 4.47 -16.23
C ILE A 54 14.72 4.47 -15.53
N ARG A 55 14.85 5.37 -14.56
CA ARG A 55 16.03 5.51 -13.73
C ARG A 55 16.19 4.20 -12.97
N ALA A 56 17.21 3.43 -13.29
CA ALA A 56 17.56 2.19 -12.58
C ALA A 56 18.19 2.50 -11.20
N ASP A 57 17.51 3.28 -10.38
CA ASP A 57 17.87 3.58 -8.98
C ASP A 57 16.95 2.82 -8.01
N THR A 58 16.61 1.55 -8.29
CA THR A 58 16.05 0.67 -7.26
C THR A 58 17.14 -0.29 -6.81
N PRO A 59 17.88 0.03 -5.72
CA PRO A 59 18.93 -0.84 -5.20
C PRO A 59 18.32 -2.19 -4.82
N LEU A 60 19.09 -3.27 -5.03
CA LEU A 60 18.70 -4.66 -4.77
C LEU A 60 18.15 -4.90 -3.35
N GLN A 61 18.40 -3.98 -2.42
CA GLN A 61 17.74 -3.94 -1.11
C GLN A 61 16.21 -3.93 -1.20
N GLU A 62 15.61 -3.16 -2.11
CA GLU A 62 14.16 -2.99 -2.18
C GLU A 62 13.44 -4.26 -2.69
N SER A 63 14.10 -5.05 -3.54
CA SER A 63 13.56 -6.31 -4.08
C SER A 63 13.79 -7.52 -3.18
N VAL A 64 14.87 -7.51 -2.38
CA VAL A 64 15.24 -8.63 -1.49
C VAL A 64 14.77 -8.40 -0.04
N TYR A 65 14.84 -7.16 0.45
CA TYR A 65 14.48 -6.77 1.83
C TYR A 65 13.21 -5.91 1.91
N GLY A 66 12.61 -5.55 0.78
CA GLY A 66 11.45 -4.66 0.74
C GLY A 66 11.84 -3.18 0.81
N SER A 67 10.94 -2.32 0.37
CA SER A 67 11.15 -0.87 0.35
C SER A 67 11.21 -0.32 1.78
N HIS A 68 12.41 -0.05 2.30
CA HIS A 68 12.62 0.65 3.58
C HIS A 68 12.32 2.16 3.46
N LYS A 69 11.25 2.55 2.77
CA LYS A 69 10.87 3.96 2.62
C LYS A 69 10.52 4.62 3.96
N ASN A 70 10.38 3.83 5.03
CA ASN A 70 9.83 4.27 6.31
C ASN A 70 10.51 3.65 7.54
N ASP A 71 11.84 3.47 7.55
CA ASP A 71 12.51 3.65 8.84
C ASP A 71 12.44 5.16 9.08
N ALA A 72 11.29 5.61 9.60
CA ALA A 72 10.94 7.02 9.67
C ALA A 72 11.91 7.68 10.63
N CYS A 73 13.04 8.13 10.10
CA CYS A 73 14.06 8.84 10.82
C CYS A 73 13.90 10.31 10.46
N THR A 74 13.70 11.17 11.45
CA THR A 74 13.67 12.62 11.24
C THR A 74 14.87 13.27 11.88
N ASP A 75 15.36 14.34 11.25
CA ASP A 75 16.51 15.05 11.78
C ASP A 75 16.17 15.92 13.01
N SER A 76 14.88 16.29 13.19
CA SER A 76 14.44 17.17 14.27
C SER A 76 13.02 16.90 14.76
N ILE A 77 12.68 17.49 15.91
CA ILE A 77 11.31 17.51 16.45
C ILE A 77 10.37 18.34 15.56
N ALA A 78 10.88 19.39 14.90
CA ALA A 78 10.07 20.20 13.99
C ALA A 78 9.56 19.37 12.80
N GLU A 79 10.37 18.48 12.25
CA GLU A 79 9.94 17.53 11.21
C GLU A 79 8.98 16.48 11.77
N LEU A 80 9.21 15.97 12.98
CA LEU A 80 8.29 15.05 13.67
C LEU A 80 6.87 15.65 13.80
N ARG A 81 6.77 16.95 14.11
CA ARG A 81 5.49 17.65 14.24
C ARG A 81 4.69 17.73 12.94
N LYS A 82 5.32 17.59 11.77
CA LYS A 82 4.62 17.60 10.48
C LYS A 82 3.99 16.24 10.15
N MET A 83 4.38 15.20 10.88
CA MET A 83 3.91 13.84 10.68
C MET A 83 2.88 13.47 11.75
N ASP A 84 1.91 12.65 11.35
CA ASP A 84 1.08 11.89 12.28
C ASP A 84 1.42 10.40 12.17
N GLY A 85 0.78 9.59 13.02
CA GLY A 85 1.01 8.16 13.00
C GLY A 85 0.36 7.40 11.84
N SER A 86 -0.06 8.05 10.74
CA SER A 86 -0.72 7.37 9.62
C SER A 86 0.26 6.56 8.78
N SER A 87 1.46 7.11 8.51
CA SER A 87 2.49 6.50 7.68
C SER A 87 3.44 5.61 8.46
N CYS A 88 3.76 5.98 9.70
CA CYS A 88 4.59 5.19 10.60
C CYS A 88 4.11 5.30 12.04
N LYS A 89 4.24 4.22 12.82
CA LYS A 89 3.89 4.23 14.25
C LYS A 89 5.08 4.53 15.16
N THR A 90 6.30 4.44 14.64
CA THR A 90 7.53 4.63 15.41
C THR A 90 8.53 5.43 14.58
N VAL A 91 9.12 6.48 15.16
CA VAL A 91 10.02 7.41 14.48
C VAL A 91 11.28 7.58 15.31
N LEU A 92 12.46 7.48 14.68
CA LEU A 92 13.73 7.84 15.31
C LEU A 92 14.05 9.30 15.01
N VAL A 93 14.14 10.13 16.04
CA VAL A 93 14.54 11.53 15.90
C VAL A 93 16.04 11.64 16.20
N ARG A 94 16.81 12.20 15.27
CA ARG A 94 18.28 12.28 15.38
C ARG A 94 18.79 13.42 16.28
N GLY A 95 17.94 14.38 16.59
CA GLY A 95 18.24 15.51 17.47
C GLY A 95 17.02 16.39 17.72
N TYR A 96 17.10 17.35 18.64
CA TYR A 96 15.97 18.17 19.02
C TYR A 96 15.68 19.26 17.96
N TYR A 97 16.67 20.09 17.63
CA TYR A 97 16.58 21.15 16.61
C TYR A 97 17.18 20.71 15.26
N ALA A 98 18.27 19.93 15.27
CA ALA A 98 18.96 19.42 14.09
C ALA A 98 19.60 18.05 14.37
N ALA A 99 19.98 17.31 13.33
CA ALA A 99 20.60 16.01 13.52
C ALA A 99 21.87 16.09 14.38
N ASN A 100 22.01 15.16 15.34
CA ASN A 100 23.16 15.03 16.24
C ASN A 100 23.40 16.20 17.22
N ASP A 101 22.40 17.06 17.46
CA ASP A 101 22.49 18.13 18.48
C ASP A 101 22.11 17.68 19.90
N GLY A 102 21.69 16.42 20.06
CA GLY A 102 21.20 15.87 21.32
C GLY A 102 19.68 16.04 21.51
N GLY A 103 19.10 15.37 22.50
CA GLY A 103 17.65 15.45 22.74
C GLY A 103 16.76 14.74 21.72
N GLY A 104 17.36 14.09 20.71
CA GLY A 104 16.71 13.08 19.86
C GLY A 104 16.31 11.82 20.63
N GLY A 105 15.78 10.80 19.95
CA GLY A 105 15.37 9.54 20.54
C GLY A 105 14.25 8.85 19.77
N LEU A 106 13.81 7.70 20.27
CA LEU A 106 12.71 6.95 19.69
C LEU A 106 11.37 7.51 20.18
N PHE A 107 10.45 7.74 19.26
CA PHE A 107 9.08 8.16 19.53
C PHE A 107 8.09 7.16 18.94
N TYR A 108 6.98 6.95 19.64
CA TYR A 108 5.87 6.15 19.17
C TYR A 108 4.59 6.97 19.11
N TRP A 109 3.71 6.63 18.17
CA TRP A 109 2.42 7.28 18.01
C TRP A 109 1.38 6.65 18.93
N ASP A 110 0.79 7.48 19.80
CA ASP A 110 -0.41 7.13 20.56
C ASP A 110 -1.60 7.92 20.02
N ASN A 111 -2.49 7.23 19.30
CA ASN A 111 -3.69 7.81 18.70
C ASN A 111 -4.75 8.28 19.73
N GLY A 112 -4.76 7.68 20.92
CA GLY A 112 -5.73 7.96 21.99
C GLY A 112 -5.27 9.05 22.95
N SER A 113 -3.97 9.34 22.98
CA SER A 113 -3.40 10.30 23.93
C SER A 113 -3.94 11.72 23.73
N THR A 114 -4.33 12.31 24.86
CA THR A 114 -4.72 13.71 25.02
C THR A 114 -3.70 14.48 25.87
N ALA A 115 -2.55 13.86 26.18
CA ALA A 115 -1.55 14.47 27.05
C ALA A 115 -1.12 15.86 26.53
N PRO A 116 -0.91 16.83 27.43
CA PRO A 116 -0.46 18.16 27.05
C PRO A 116 0.96 18.10 26.46
N GLU A 117 1.24 18.94 25.47
CA GLU A 117 2.59 19.09 24.95
C GLU A 117 3.52 19.62 26.04
N ASN A 118 4.68 18.99 26.17
CA ASN A 118 5.72 19.42 27.12
C ASN A 118 7.03 19.79 26.41
N GLY A 119 7.03 19.82 25.08
CA GLY A 119 8.18 20.21 24.28
C GLY A 119 9.36 19.25 24.39
N GLY A 120 9.15 17.96 24.72
CA GLY A 120 10.27 17.03 24.74
C GLY A 120 9.90 15.56 24.67
N THR A 121 8.91 15.14 25.43
CA THR A 121 8.52 13.72 25.57
C THR A 121 7.11 13.45 25.08
N VAL A 122 6.28 14.50 25.04
CA VAL A 122 4.95 14.51 24.43
C VAL A 122 4.96 15.60 23.38
N ILE A 123 4.89 15.21 22.11
CA ILE A 123 4.92 16.11 20.96
C ILE A 123 3.57 16.06 20.24
N ILE A 124 2.98 17.24 20.01
CA ILE A 124 1.71 17.38 19.29
C ILE A 124 1.97 17.66 17.81
N PRO A 125 1.45 16.82 16.88
CA PRO A 125 1.50 17.13 15.47
C PRO A 125 0.72 18.39 15.12
N ILE A 126 1.20 19.09 14.11
CA ILE A 126 0.51 20.22 13.51
C ILE A 126 -0.83 19.70 12.97
N GLY A 127 -1.91 20.42 13.26
CA GLY A 127 -3.27 20.06 12.83
C GLY A 127 -3.99 19.02 13.69
N LYS A 128 -3.33 18.31 14.62
CA LYS A 128 -3.97 17.33 15.53
C LYS A 128 -4.01 17.83 16.97
N ARG A 129 -5.05 18.61 17.31
CA ARG A 129 -5.14 19.22 18.65
C ARG A 129 -5.88 18.36 19.68
N GLU A 130 -6.90 17.61 19.29
CA GLU A 130 -7.73 16.88 20.23
C GLU A 130 -7.07 15.60 20.74
N ARG A 131 -6.59 14.74 19.84
CA ARG A 131 -5.99 13.44 20.14
C ARG A 131 -4.85 13.10 19.21
N GLY A 132 -4.00 12.17 19.62
CA GLY A 132 -2.85 11.75 18.84
C GLY A 132 -1.59 12.48 19.26
N ARG A 133 -0.65 11.78 19.90
CA ARG A 133 0.63 12.34 20.38
C ARG A 133 1.77 11.44 19.99
N TRP A 134 2.90 12.05 19.66
CA TRP A 134 4.18 11.35 19.66
C TRP A 134 4.70 11.31 21.09
N MET A 135 4.93 10.11 21.58
CA MET A 135 5.40 9.83 22.94
C MET A 135 6.81 9.28 22.87
N ARG A 136 7.72 9.80 23.69
CA ARG A 136 9.09 9.28 23.77
C ARG A 136 9.11 7.90 24.44
N SER A 137 9.81 6.95 23.82
CA SER A 137 10.09 5.64 24.42
C SER A 137 11.24 5.76 25.42
N TYR A 138 11.08 5.12 26.58
CA TYR A 138 12.11 4.97 27.63
C TYR A 138 12.53 3.51 27.77
#